data_AF-A0A147K3M8-F1
#
_entry.id   AF-A0A147K3M8-F1
#
_cell.length_a   1.000
_cell.length_b   1.000
_cell.length_c   1.000
_cell.angle_alpha   90.00
_cell.angle_beta   90.00
_cell.angle_gamma   90.00
#
_symmetry.space_group_name_H-M   'P 1'
#
loop_
_entity.id
_entity.type
_entity.pdbx_description
1 polymer ?
#
loop_
_entity_poly.entity_id
_entity_poly.type
_entity_poly.pdbx_seq_one_letter_code
_entity_poly.pdbx_strand_id
1 'polypeptide(L)'
;MNPVIVIGVLSGLVFLLLVSGTSFKPFQFLGQGVIKILIGALFLFFLNAFGGQVGLHVPINLVTASIAGLLGIPGVAGLAVIQMVILV
;
A
#
# COMPACT_ATOMS: atom_id res chain seq x y z
N MET A 1 30.25 34.92 -21.21
CA MET A 1 29.72 33.56 -21.00
C MET A 1 29.62 32.87 -22.35
N ASN A 2 30.15 31.65 -22.50
CA ASN A 2 30.17 30.97 -23.80
C ASN A 2 28.74 30.52 -24.17
N PRO A 3 28.18 30.89 -25.34
CA PRO A 3 26.80 30.56 -25.73
C PRO A 3 26.47 29.07 -25.64
N VAL A 4 27.47 28.21 -25.85
CA VAL A 4 27.36 26.75 -25.74
C VAL A 4 26.94 26.32 -24.33
N ILE A 5 27.45 26.97 -23.28
CA ILE A 5 27.12 26.64 -21.89
C ILE A 5 25.66 27.01 -21.59
N VAL A 6 25.20 28.15 -22.10
CA VAL A 6 23.83 28.64 -21.91
C VAL A 6 22.83 27.69 -22.58
N ILE A 7 23.12 27.27 -23.82
CA ILE A 7 22.30 26.32 -24.57
C ILE A 7 22.29 24.94 -23.89
N GLY A 8 23.43 24.48 -23.38
CA GLY A 8 23.52 23.20 -22.65
C GLY A 8 22.72 23.17 -21.36
N VAL A 9 22.72 24.26 -20.59
CA VAL A 9 21.89 24.37 -19.37
C VAL A 9 20.41 24.42 -19.73
N LEU A 10 20.02 25.21 -20.74
CA LEU A 10 18.63 25.31 -21.20
C LEU A 10 18.10 23.97 -21.72
N SER A 11 18.86 23.25 -22.53
CA SER A 11 18.46 21.94 -23.05
C SER A 11 18.36 20.90 -21.93
N GLY A 12 19.30 20.89 -20.98
CA GLY A 12 19.25 20.06 -19.79
C GLY A 12 18.01 20.33 -18.94
N LEU A 13 17.65 21.62 -18.76
CA LEU A 13 16.46 22.02 -18.01
C LEU A 13 15.17 21.56 -18.70
N VAL A 14 15.08 21.74 -20.02
CA VAL A 14 13.93 21.27 -20.83
C VAL A 14 13.79 19.75 -20.76
N PHE A 15 14.91 19.01 -20.82
CA PHE A 15 14.90 17.55 -20.70
C PHE A 15 14.43 17.09 -19.30
N LEU A 16 14.89 17.75 -18.24
CA LEU A 16 14.44 17.51 -16.86
C LEU A 16 12.94 17.78 -16.69
N LEU A 17 12.44 18.87 -17.27
CA LEU A 17 11.02 19.22 -17.26
C LEU A 17 10.17 18.21 -18.04
N LEU A 18 10.66 17.67 -19.16
CA LEU A 18 9.98 16.61 -19.92
C LEU A 18 9.90 15.28 -19.15
N VAL A 19 10.97 14.91 -18.45
CA VAL A 19 11.00 13.70 -17.60
C VAL A 19 10.12 13.87 -16.37
N SER A 20 10.16 15.03 -15.71
CA SER A 20 9.34 15.33 -14.53
C SER A 20 7.85 15.50 -14.85
N GLY A 21 7.52 16.01 -16.05
CA GLY A 21 6.15 16.16 -16.55
C GLY A 21 5.48 14.84 -16.92
N THR A 22 6.26 13.76 -17.10
CA THR A 22 5.72 12.43 -17.38
C THR A 22 5.20 11.82 -16.09
N SER A 23 3.93 12.09 -15.80
CA SER A 23 3.02 11.38 -14.89
C SER A 23 3.69 10.28 -14.05
N PHE A 24 3.97 10.59 -12.77
CA PHE A 24 4.50 9.68 -11.73
C PHE A 24 3.55 8.51 -11.39
N LYS A 25 2.93 7.88 -12.40
CA LYS A 25 2.06 6.71 -12.30
C LYS A 25 2.65 5.57 -11.44
N PRO A 26 3.95 5.21 -11.52
CA PRO A 26 4.50 4.17 -10.64
C PRO A 26 4.46 4.55 -9.16
N PHE A 27 4.61 5.84 -8.83
CA PHE A 27 4.51 6.32 -7.45
C PHE A 27 3.07 6.25 -6.92
N GLN A 28 2.09 6.45 -7.81
CA GLN A 28 0.68 6.29 -7.49
C GLN A 28 0.31 4.83 -7.18
N PHE A 29 0.88 3.85 -7.90
CA PHE A 29 0.70 2.43 -7.58
C PHE A 29 1.28 2.05 -6.23
N LEU A 30 2.46 2.58 -5.89
CA LEU A 30 3.09 2.35 -4.59
C LEU A 30 2.22 2.91 -3.45
N GLY A 31 1.73 4.15 -3.61
CA GLY A 31 0.82 4.78 -2.65
C GLY A 31 -0.50 4.02 -2.49
N GLN A 32 -1.10 3.57 -3.60
CA GLN A 32 -2.32 2.75 -3.57
C GLN A 32 -2.11 1.40 -2.84
N GLY A 33 -0.95 0.77 -3.02
CA GLY A 33 -0.58 -0.44 -2.29
C GLY A 33 -0.54 -0.21 -0.78
N VAL A 34 0.15 0.86 -0.34
CA VAL A 34 0.23 1.23 1.08
C VAL A 34 -1.16 1.53 1.66
N ILE A 35 -2.01 2.27 0.94
CA ILE A 35 -3.38 2.56 1.37
C ILE A 35 -4.18 1.27 1.55
N LYS A 36 -4.09 0.32 0.60
CA LYS A 36 -4.77 -0.98 0.74
C LYS A 36 -4.29 -1.74 1.97
N ILE A 37 -2.99 -1.78 2.24
CA ILE A 37 -2.44 -2.43 3.45
C ILE A 37 -2.98 -1.76 4.71
N LEU A 38 -3.04 -0.43 4.76
CA LEU A 38 -3.61 0.30 5.89
C LEU A 38 -5.09 -0.01 6.10
N ILE A 39 -5.88 -0.09 5.02
CA ILE A 39 -7.29 -0.51 5.08
C ILE A 39 -7.41 -1.93 5.63
N GLY A 40 -6.55 -2.85 5.19
CA GLY A 40 -6.51 -4.21 5.70
C GLY A 40 -6.15 -4.28 7.19
N ALA A 41 -5.17 -3.51 7.63
CA ALA A 41 -4.82 -3.38 9.04
C ALA A 41 -5.99 -2.83 9.86
N LEU A 42 -6.74 -1.85 9.33
CA LEU A 42 -7.92 -1.31 9.97
C LEU A 42 -9.05 -2.35 10.09
N PHE A 43 -9.28 -3.16 9.05
CA PHE A 43 -10.25 -4.25 9.14
C PHE A 43 -9.86 -5.29 10.17
N LEU A 44 -8.59 -5.72 10.20
CA LEU A 44 -8.11 -6.67 11.21
C LEU A 44 -8.17 -6.08 12.62
N PHE A 45 -7.94 -4.78 12.78
CA PHE A 45 -8.11 -4.11 14.06
C PHE A 45 -9.56 -4.19 14.54
N PHE A 46 -10.54 -3.87 13.69
CA PHE A 46 -11.96 -4.02 14.06
C PHE A 46 -12.33 -5.47 14.33
N LEU A 47 -11.91 -6.40 13.46
CA LEU A 47 -12.11 -7.82 13.64
C LEU A 47 -11.62 -8.28 15.03
N ASN A 48 -10.41 -7.87 15.44
CA ASN A 48 -9.85 -8.22 16.74
C ASN A 48 -10.52 -7.50 17.90
N ALA A 49 -10.94 -6.24 17.72
CA ALA A 49 -11.61 -5.47 18.75
C ALA A 49 -12.98 -6.08 19.12
N PHE A 50 -13.74 -6.53 18.11
CA PHE A 50 -15.04 -7.17 18.33
C PHE A 50 -14.91 -8.68 18.61
N GLY A 51 -14.03 -9.36 17.87
CA GLY A 51 -13.80 -10.81 17.92
C GLY A 51 -12.95 -11.28 19.09
N GLY A 52 -12.24 -10.39 19.78
CA GLY A 52 -11.42 -10.74 20.95
C GLY A 52 -12.24 -11.40 22.08
N GLN A 53 -13.53 -11.08 22.20
CA GLN A 53 -14.43 -11.70 23.17
C GLN A 53 -14.70 -13.19 22.92
N VAL A 54 -14.58 -13.64 21.67
CA VAL A 54 -14.75 -15.03 21.25
C VAL A 54 -13.41 -15.72 20.97
N GLY A 55 -12.30 -15.15 21.44
CA GLY A 55 -10.94 -15.68 21.24
C GLY A 55 -10.39 -15.48 19.82
N LEU A 56 -11.08 -14.72 18.98
CA LEU A 56 -10.65 -14.45 17.62
C LEU A 56 -9.67 -13.28 17.63
N HIS A 57 -8.38 -13.61 17.42
CA HIS A 57 -7.31 -12.64 17.35
C HIS A 57 -6.37 -12.96 16.20
N VAL A 58 -6.54 -12.26 15.08
CA VAL A 58 -5.65 -12.38 13.92
C VAL A 58 -4.47 -11.42 14.10
N PRO A 59 -3.21 -11.86 14.07
CA PRO A 59 -2.07 -10.97 14.24
C PRO A 59 -2.07 -9.86 13.18
N ILE A 60 -1.92 -8.61 13.59
CA ILE A 60 -1.91 -7.44 12.68
C ILE A 60 -0.46 -7.19 12.25
N ASN A 61 -0.05 -7.76 11.13
CA ASN A 61 1.28 -7.58 10.56
C ASN A 61 1.19 -7.26 9.06
N LEU A 62 2.34 -6.99 8.43
CA LEU A 62 2.41 -6.62 7.02
C LEU A 62 1.78 -7.68 6.10
N VAL A 63 1.91 -8.96 6.42
CA VAL A 63 1.38 -10.06 5.61
C VAL A 63 -0.14 -10.14 5.73
N THR A 64 -0.67 -10.22 6.96
CA THR A 64 -2.11 -10.34 7.19
C THR A 64 -2.86 -9.08 6.76
N ALA A 65 -2.31 -7.89 7.03
CA ALA A 65 -2.87 -6.61 6.57
C ALA A 65 -2.85 -6.49 5.04
N SER A 66 -1.80 -6.99 4.36
CA SER A 66 -1.79 -7.05 2.90
C SER A 66 -2.87 -7.97 2.36
N ILE A 67 -3.03 -9.16 2.93
CA ILE A 67 -4.07 -10.13 2.52
C ILE A 67 -5.46 -9.50 2.74
N ALA A 68 -5.74 -8.99 3.94
CA ALA A 68 -7.00 -8.32 4.26
C ALA A 68 -7.25 -7.07 3.41
N GLY A 69 -6.21 -6.32 3.06
CA GLY A 69 -6.31 -5.07 2.31
C GLY A 69 -6.44 -5.26 0.79
N LEU A 70 -5.77 -6.27 0.24
CA LEU A 70 -5.84 -6.61 -1.18
C LEU A 70 -7.14 -7.35 -1.52
N LEU A 71 -7.52 -8.33 -0.69
CA LEU A 71 -8.74 -9.12 -0.88
C LEU A 71 -9.99 -8.45 -0.28
N GLY A 72 -9.84 -7.55 0.69
CA GLY A 72 -10.96 -6.90 1.39
C GLY A 72 -11.69 -7.84 2.35
N ILE A 73 -13.01 -7.73 2.38
CA ILE A 73 -13.91 -8.56 3.22
C ILE A 73 -13.64 -10.06 3.10
N PRO A 74 -13.51 -10.67 1.90
CA PRO A 74 -13.23 -12.11 1.80
C PRO A 74 -11.85 -12.48 2.37
N GLY A 75 -10.86 -11.58 2.31
CA GLY A 75 -9.55 -11.79 2.94
C GLY A 75 -9.62 -11.79 4.46
N VAL A 76 -10.38 -10.84 5.02
CA VAL A 76 -10.64 -10.73 6.46
C VAL A 76 -11.38 -11.98 6.97
N ALA A 77 -12.42 -12.40 6.26
CA ALA A 77 -13.17 -13.61 6.59
C ALA A 77 -12.31 -14.88 6.50
N GLY A 78 -11.48 -15.01 5.46
CA GLY A 78 -10.55 -16.13 5.33
C GLY A 78 -9.55 -16.21 6.47
N LEU A 79 -8.95 -15.08 6.86
CA LEU A 79 -8.04 -15.02 8.00
C LEU A 79 -8.73 -15.34 9.33
N ALA A 80 -9.97 -14.86 9.52
CA ALA A 80 -10.79 -15.20 10.67
C ALA A 80 -11.07 -16.71 10.77
N VAL A 81 -11.43 -17.35 9.65
CA VAL A 81 -11.67 -18.80 9.58
C VAL A 81 -10.38 -19.58 9.86
N ILE A 82 -9.25 -19.18 9.28
CA ILE A 82 -7.96 -19.84 9.55
C ILE A 82 -7.64 -19.81 11.05
N GLN A 83 -7.81 -18.64 11.68
CA GLN A 83 -7.59 -18.49 13.12
C GLN A 83 -8.53 -19.36 13.95
N MET A 84 -9.83 -19.37 13.63
CA MET A 84 -10.86 -20.07 14.41
C MET A 84 -11.00 -21.56 14.11
N VAL A 85 -10.43 -22.09 13.03
CA VAL A 85 -10.61 -23.50 12.63
C VAL A 85 -9.30 -24.27 12.60
N ILE A 86 -8.21 -23.63 12.19
CA ILE A 86 -6.92 -24.31 11.97
C ILE A 86 -5.94 -24.06 13.12
N LEU A 87 -5.94 -22.85 13.67
CA LEU A 87 -5.00 -22.42 14.72
C LEU A 87 -5.59 -22.43 16.14
N VAL A 88 -6.77 -23.03 16.32
CA VAL A 88 -7.40 -23.25 17.64
C VAL A 88 -6.56 -24.20 18.48
#